data_AF-A0A3D5EG42-F1
#
_entry.id   AF-A0A3D5EG42-F1
#
_cell.length_a   1.000
_cell.length_b   1.000
_cell.length_c   1.000
_cell.angle_alpha   90.00
_cell.angle_beta   90.00
_cell.angle_gamma   90.00
#
_symmetry.space_group_name_H-M   'P 1'
#
loop_
_entity.id
_entity.type
_entity.pdbx_description
1 polymer ?
#
loop_
_entity_poly.entity_id
_entity_poly.type
_entity_poly.pdbx_seq_one_letter_code
_entity_poly.pdbx_strand_id
1 'polypeptide(L)'
;MENEPNLKPTTWETAACLMAYRIDDARDQGLQHPEVEHGFLGLLTTMRNEYDSFCYKAYGVIEEDLDAQIVANWFTAFATLALDAGESHEDIHVTSAIDIVPFIAMKQHDYGHMNIQRFGLDGILVRLHDKLARLENLETKHYDASTDALCEAKEDTIVDIIGYSIIACMYAYGMWMLPLSPMPEDWETEDL
;
A
#
# COMPACT_ATOMS: atom_id res chain seq x y z
N MET A 1 -14.57 8.29 -23.55
CA MET A 1 -13.53 7.32 -23.17
C MET A 1 -14.19 5.96 -23.20
N GLU A 2 -14.18 5.32 -24.36
CA GLU A 2 -14.68 3.95 -24.54
C GLU A 2 -13.47 3.12 -24.99
N ASN A 3 -13.33 1.93 -24.39
CA ASN A 3 -12.31 0.90 -24.67
C ASN A 3 -11.07 0.87 -23.77
N GLU A 4 -11.22 1.06 -22.46
CA GLU A 4 -10.39 0.27 -21.55
C GLU A 4 -11.05 -1.11 -21.38
N PRO A 5 -10.30 -2.23 -21.53
CA PRO A 5 -10.83 -3.55 -21.23
C PRO A 5 -11.34 -3.55 -19.78
N ASN A 6 -12.65 -3.78 -19.62
CA ASN A 6 -13.33 -3.68 -18.35
C ASN A 6 -13.04 -4.95 -17.53
N LEU A 7 -11.81 -5.07 -17.01
CA LEU A 7 -11.43 -6.10 -16.05
C LEU A 7 -12.26 -5.85 -14.79
N LYS A 8 -13.30 -6.67 -14.61
CA LYS A 8 -14.20 -6.61 -13.46
C LYS A 8 -13.86 -7.75 -12.52
N PRO A 9 -13.03 -7.51 -11.48
CA PRO A 9 -12.78 -8.51 -10.47
C PRO A 9 -14.10 -8.91 -9.79
N THR A 10 -14.26 -10.19 -9.52
CA THR A 10 -15.48 -10.75 -8.90
C THR A 10 -15.27 -11.12 -7.44
N THR A 11 -14.02 -11.14 -6.99
CA THR A 11 -13.62 -11.43 -5.61
C THR A 11 -12.67 -10.37 -5.08
N TRP A 12 -12.55 -10.30 -3.77
CA TRP A 12 -11.63 -9.38 -3.11
C TRP A 12 -10.17 -9.62 -3.56
N GLU A 13 -9.75 -10.88 -3.63
CA GLU A 13 -8.38 -11.27 -3.99
C GLU A 13 -8.06 -10.93 -5.44
N THR A 14 -9.00 -11.15 -6.37
CA THR A 14 -8.80 -10.76 -7.77
C THR A 14 -8.74 -9.24 -7.96
N ALA A 15 -9.47 -8.48 -7.12
CA ALA A 15 -9.35 -7.02 -7.10
C ALA A 15 -8.01 -6.56 -6.51
N ALA A 16 -7.53 -7.20 -5.44
CA ALA A 16 -6.23 -6.92 -4.85
C ALA A 16 -5.10 -7.19 -5.84
N CYS A 17 -5.11 -8.35 -6.52
CA CYS A 17 -4.16 -8.65 -7.60
C CYS A 17 -4.20 -7.60 -8.71
N LEU A 18 -5.40 -7.20 -9.14
CA LEU A 18 -5.54 -6.18 -10.20
C LEU A 18 -4.89 -4.85 -9.78
N MET A 19 -5.08 -4.42 -8.53
CA MET A 19 -4.47 -3.17 -8.04
C MET A 19 -2.96 -3.31 -7.85
N ALA A 20 -2.48 -4.44 -7.36
CA ALA A 20 -1.06 -4.73 -7.23
C ALA A 20 -0.35 -4.73 -8.59
N TYR A 21 -0.91 -5.43 -9.60
CA TYR A 21 -0.36 -5.41 -10.95
C TYR A 21 -0.30 -4.01 -11.56
N ARG A 22 -1.27 -3.14 -11.25
CA ARG A 22 -1.23 -1.74 -11.70
C ARG A 22 -0.08 -0.95 -11.07
N ILE A 23 0.27 -1.25 -9.82
CA ILE A 23 1.42 -0.65 -9.14
C ILE A 23 2.72 -1.14 -9.76
N ASP A 24 2.84 -2.45 -9.97
CA ASP A 24 4.03 -3.05 -10.59
C ASP A 24 4.21 -2.56 -12.04
N ASP A 25 3.15 -2.55 -12.85
CA ASP A 25 3.18 -2.04 -14.23
C ASP A 25 3.53 -0.55 -14.28
N ALA A 26 3.01 0.26 -13.36
CA ALA A 26 3.38 1.68 -13.26
C ALA A 26 4.89 1.84 -12.97
N ARG A 27 5.43 1.03 -12.05
CA ARG A 27 6.85 1.04 -11.68
C ARG A 27 7.74 0.55 -12.83
N ASP A 28 7.34 -0.53 -13.53
CA ASP A 28 8.05 -1.08 -14.68
C ASP A 28 8.13 -0.10 -15.87
N GLN A 29 7.11 0.76 -16.01
CA GLN A 29 7.10 1.85 -16.99
C GLN A 29 8.03 3.02 -16.59
N GLY A 30 8.68 2.95 -15.44
CA GLY A 30 9.60 3.96 -14.94
C GLY A 30 8.89 5.22 -14.45
N LEU A 31 7.63 5.13 -14.01
CA LEU A 31 6.95 6.25 -13.36
C LEU A 31 7.65 6.57 -12.05
N GLN A 32 8.24 7.76 -11.98
CA GLN A 32 8.92 8.27 -10.80
C GLN A 32 8.34 9.62 -10.39
N HIS A 33 8.40 9.92 -9.10
CA HIS A 33 8.03 11.23 -8.60
C HIS A 33 8.98 12.30 -9.17
N PRO A 34 8.49 13.45 -9.68
CA PRO A 34 9.33 14.45 -10.35
C PRO A 34 10.38 15.07 -9.42
N GLU A 35 10.11 15.09 -8.12
CA GLU A 35 10.99 15.60 -7.07
C GLU A 35 11.57 14.47 -6.21
N VAL A 36 11.72 13.27 -6.77
CA VAL A 36 12.28 12.13 -6.04
C VAL A 36 13.73 12.40 -5.65
N GLU A 37 14.03 12.31 -4.35
CA GLU A 37 15.40 12.24 -3.86
C GLU A 37 15.84 10.77 -3.81
N HIS A 38 17.01 10.46 -4.34
CA HIS A 38 17.50 9.08 -4.39
C HIS A 38 17.98 8.57 -3.03
N GLY A 39 17.86 7.26 -2.83
CA GLY A 39 18.24 6.58 -1.59
C GLY A 39 17.12 6.60 -0.54
N PHE A 40 17.21 5.69 0.42
CA PHE A 40 16.14 5.41 1.38
C PHE A 40 15.60 6.66 2.09
N LEU A 41 16.49 7.51 2.63
CA LEU A 41 16.10 8.71 3.37
C LEU A 41 15.44 9.78 2.48
N GLY A 42 15.92 9.92 1.24
CA GLY A 42 15.35 10.83 0.25
C GLY A 42 13.93 10.39 -0.12
N LEU A 43 13.76 9.10 -0.44
CA LEU A 43 12.47 8.49 -0.74
C LEU A 43 11.50 8.59 0.43
N LEU A 44 11.95 8.33 1.65
CA LEU A 44 11.14 8.48 2.87
C LEU A 44 10.67 9.93 3.06
N THR A 45 11.54 10.91 2.78
CA THR A 45 11.19 12.34 2.85
C THR A 45 10.15 12.69 1.78
N THR A 46 10.32 12.22 0.55
CA THR A 46 9.34 12.39 -0.53
C THR A 46 8.00 11.76 -0.13
N MET A 47 7.99 10.54 0.41
CA MET A 47 6.77 9.87 0.87
C MET A 47 6.05 10.68 1.95
N ARG A 48 6.76 11.20 2.96
CA ARG A 48 6.15 12.05 3.99
C ARG A 48 5.50 13.30 3.39
N ASN A 49 6.23 14.02 2.53
CA ASN A 49 5.73 15.26 1.93
C ASN A 49 4.48 15.01 1.06
N GLU A 50 4.50 13.96 0.25
CA GLU A 50 3.36 13.59 -0.59
C GLU A 50 2.16 13.16 0.27
N TYR A 51 2.39 12.36 1.30
CA TYR A 51 1.34 11.94 2.23
C TYR A 51 0.66 13.15 2.89
N ASP A 52 1.43 14.09 3.43
CA ASP A 52 0.89 15.29 4.09
C ASP A 52 0.12 16.18 3.09
N SER A 53 0.66 16.36 1.88
CA SER A 53 0.03 17.11 0.78
C SER A 53 -1.31 16.51 0.35
N PHE A 54 -1.39 15.18 0.26
CA PHE A 54 -2.63 14.48 -0.07
C PHE A 54 -3.63 14.51 1.08
N CYS A 55 -3.18 14.28 2.32
CA CYS A 55 -4.05 14.35 3.50
C CYS A 55 -4.69 15.72 3.66
N TYR A 56 -3.95 16.80 3.41
CA TYR A 56 -4.51 18.15 3.42
C TYR A 56 -5.70 18.32 2.46
N LYS A 57 -5.71 17.57 1.35
CA LYS A 57 -6.76 17.63 0.32
C LYS A 57 -7.88 16.62 0.52
N ALA A 58 -7.58 15.45 1.09
CA ALA A 58 -8.49 14.31 1.11
C ALA A 58 -9.11 14.04 2.48
N TYR A 59 -8.41 14.36 3.57
CA TYR A 59 -8.86 13.99 4.92
C TYR A 59 -10.10 14.80 5.33
N GLY A 60 -11.15 14.10 5.77
CA GLY A 60 -12.42 14.71 6.18
C GLY A 60 -13.22 15.31 5.03
N VAL A 61 -12.81 15.08 3.77
CA VAL A 61 -13.61 15.42 2.59
C VAL A 61 -14.70 14.37 2.40
N ILE A 62 -15.86 14.80 1.89
CA ILE A 62 -16.94 13.88 1.53
C ILE A 62 -16.43 13.01 0.38
N GLU A 63 -16.37 11.69 0.57
CA GLU A 63 -15.73 10.77 -0.39
C GLU A 63 -16.33 10.86 -1.80
N GLU A 64 -17.62 11.18 -1.93
CA GLU A 64 -18.32 11.37 -3.20
C GLU A 64 -17.77 12.55 -4.03
N ASP A 65 -17.07 13.50 -3.39
CA ASP A 65 -16.46 14.66 -4.03
C ASP A 65 -15.03 14.36 -4.55
N LEU A 66 -14.44 13.22 -4.19
CA LEU A 66 -13.14 12.79 -4.67
C LEU A 66 -13.28 11.89 -5.90
N ASP A 67 -12.54 12.22 -6.95
CA ASP A 67 -12.47 11.37 -8.14
C ASP A 67 -11.69 10.09 -7.81
N ALA A 68 -12.36 8.94 -7.97
CA ALA A 68 -11.79 7.62 -7.69
C ALA A 68 -10.48 7.35 -8.46
N GLN A 69 -10.37 7.83 -9.70
CA GLN A 69 -9.15 7.68 -10.49
C GLN A 69 -8.01 8.53 -9.94
N ILE A 70 -8.30 9.76 -9.47
CA ILE A 70 -7.29 10.61 -8.83
C ILE A 70 -6.77 9.94 -7.56
N VAL A 71 -7.67 9.44 -6.70
CA VAL A 71 -7.31 8.74 -5.47
C VAL A 71 -6.45 7.51 -5.79
N ALA A 72 -6.91 6.64 -6.69
CA ALA A 72 -6.18 5.44 -7.06
C ALA A 72 -4.82 5.73 -7.72
N ASN A 73 -4.72 6.75 -8.58
CA ASN A 73 -3.44 7.16 -9.17
C ASN A 73 -2.46 7.64 -8.09
N TRP A 74 -2.95 8.40 -7.10
CA TRP A 74 -2.12 8.86 -6.00
C TRP A 74 -1.58 7.69 -5.17
N PHE A 75 -2.43 6.76 -4.76
CA PHE A 75 -1.99 5.58 -4.01
C PHE A 75 -1.11 4.63 -4.83
N THR A 76 -1.31 4.58 -6.15
CA THR A 76 -0.41 3.86 -7.06
C THR A 76 0.99 4.46 -7.01
N ALA A 77 1.12 5.78 -7.22
CA ALA A 77 2.41 6.47 -7.13
C ALA A 77 3.04 6.35 -5.73
N PHE A 78 2.22 6.41 -4.68
CA PHE A 78 2.67 6.26 -3.30
C PHE A 78 3.23 4.86 -3.01
N ALA A 79 2.59 3.81 -3.52
CA ALA A 79 3.11 2.45 -3.43
C ALA A 79 4.41 2.27 -4.21
N THR A 80 4.53 2.88 -5.40
CA THR A 80 5.77 2.88 -6.18
C THR A 80 6.92 3.50 -5.40
N LEU A 81 6.71 4.66 -4.75
CA LEU A 81 7.71 5.27 -3.87
C LEU A 81 8.12 4.36 -2.71
N ALA A 82 7.16 3.63 -2.12
CA ALA A 82 7.45 2.68 -1.04
C ALA A 82 8.26 1.47 -1.51
N LEU A 83 7.97 0.94 -2.71
CA LEU A 83 8.75 -0.13 -3.34
C LEU A 83 10.18 0.33 -3.64
N ASP A 84 10.34 1.51 -4.22
CA ASP A 84 11.64 2.10 -4.50
C ASP A 84 12.43 2.35 -3.21
N ALA A 85 11.75 2.76 -2.12
CA ALA A 85 12.36 2.90 -0.81
C ALA A 85 12.88 1.54 -0.32
N GLY A 86 12.07 0.49 -0.39
CA GLY A 86 12.48 -0.88 -0.05
C GLY A 86 13.72 -1.32 -0.84
N GLU A 87 13.70 -1.17 -2.16
CA GLU A 87 14.82 -1.56 -3.04
C GLU A 87 16.10 -0.77 -2.75
N SER A 88 15.98 0.49 -2.31
CA SER A 88 17.14 1.33 -1.99
C SER A 88 17.84 0.97 -0.67
N HIS A 89 17.29 0.03 0.11
CA HIS A 89 17.82 -0.41 1.40
C HIS A 89 18.42 -1.82 1.28
N GLU A 90 19.69 -1.99 1.67
CA GLU A 90 20.48 -3.22 1.42
C GLU A 90 19.84 -4.50 2.00
N ASP A 91 19.20 -4.38 3.16
CA ASP A 91 18.60 -5.49 3.91
C ASP A 91 17.06 -5.61 3.78
N ILE A 92 16.43 -4.90 2.82
CA ILE A 92 14.99 -5.00 2.57
C ILE A 92 14.77 -5.67 1.21
N HIS A 93 13.88 -6.66 1.17
CA HIS A 93 13.71 -7.55 0.01
C HIS A 93 12.34 -7.45 -0.66
N VAL A 94 11.56 -6.41 -0.34
CA VAL A 94 10.25 -6.17 -0.95
C VAL A 94 10.43 -5.56 -2.34
N THR A 95 10.22 -6.37 -3.37
CA THR A 95 10.46 -5.95 -4.77
C THR A 95 9.19 -5.78 -5.60
N SER A 96 8.03 -6.26 -5.15
CA SER A 96 6.80 -6.19 -5.93
C SER A 96 5.55 -6.06 -5.06
N ALA A 97 4.55 -5.34 -5.57
CA ALA A 97 3.26 -5.20 -4.91
C ALA A 97 2.46 -6.51 -4.95
N ILE A 98 2.61 -7.34 -6.00
CA ILE A 98 1.86 -8.60 -6.11
C ILE A 98 2.21 -9.59 -5.00
N ASP A 99 3.47 -9.58 -4.55
CA ASP A 99 3.97 -10.47 -3.49
C ASP A 99 3.31 -10.17 -2.12
N ILE A 100 2.72 -8.99 -1.96
CA ILE A 100 2.06 -8.54 -0.74
C ILE A 100 0.59 -8.99 -0.69
N VAL A 101 -0.01 -9.34 -1.83
CA VAL A 101 -1.43 -9.71 -1.92
C VAL A 101 -1.81 -10.87 -1.00
N PRO A 102 -1.05 -11.98 -0.91
CA PRO A 102 -1.38 -13.08 0.00
C PRO A 102 -1.49 -12.62 1.46
N PHE A 103 -0.60 -11.74 1.90
CA PHE A 103 -0.57 -11.20 3.26
C PHE A 103 -1.79 -10.32 3.58
N ILE A 104 -2.14 -9.39 2.69
CA ILE A 104 -3.33 -8.55 2.90
C ILE A 104 -4.63 -9.34 2.75
N ALA A 105 -4.65 -10.39 1.92
CA ALA A 105 -5.79 -11.29 1.81
C ALA A 105 -6.01 -12.06 3.13
N MET A 106 -4.96 -12.64 3.71
CA MET A 106 -5.02 -13.29 5.02
C MET A 106 -5.62 -12.35 6.08
N LYS A 107 -5.08 -11.13 6.21
CA LYS A 107 -5.62 -10.12 7.13
C LYS A 107 -7.08 -9.80 6.84
N GLN A 108 -7.48 -9.73 5.58
CA GLN A 108 -8.87 -9.46 5.22
C GLN A 108 -9.82 -10.58 5.65
N HIS A 109 -9.41 -11.84 5.54
CA HIS A 109 -10.18 -12.97 6.06
C HIS A 109 -10.33 -12.91 7.58
N ASP A 110 -9.30 -12.45 8.31
CA ASP A 110 -9.34 -12.31 9.78
C ASP A 110 -10.24 -11.15 10.25
N TYR A 111 -10.11 -9.97 9.63
CA TYR A 111 -10.78 -8.75 10.11
C TYR A 111 -12.14 -8.49 9.46
N GLY A 112 -12.35 -9.00 8.24
CA GLY A 112 -13.52 -8.74 7.42
C GLY A 112 -13.66 -7.29 6.94
N HIS A 113 -14.65 -7.06 6.08
CA HIS A 113 -14.86 -5.79 5.38
C HIS A 113 -15.03 -4.56 6.27
N MET A 114 -15.57 -4.74 7.48
CA MET A 114 -15.91 -3.60 8.35
C MET A 114 -14.68 -2.94 8.99
N ASN A 115 -13.49 -3.53 8.90
CA ASN A 115 -12.25 -2.92 9.41
C ASN A 115 -11.92 -1.58 8.72
N ILE A 116 -12.12 -1.53 7.40
CA ILE A 116 -11.93 -0.33 6.59
C ILE A 116 -13.26 0.40 6.37
N GLN A 117 -14.34 -0.33 6.03
CA GLN A 117 -15.62 0.28 5.62
C GLN A 117 -16.23 1.24 6.66
N ARG A 118 -15.91 1.07 7.95
CA ARG A 118 -16.40 1.97 9.02
C ARG A 118 -15.89 3.40 8.91
N PHE A 119 -14.68 3.58 8.40
CA PHE A 119 -13.99 4.87 8.36
C PHE A 119 -13.49 5.24 6.96
N GLY A 120 -13.65 4.33 6.00
CA GLY A 120 -13.33 4.55 4.59
C GLY A 120 -11.90 5.05 4.38
N LEU A 121 -11.78 6.06 3.52
CA LEU A 121 -10.51 6.67 3.17
C LEU A 121 -9.80 7.30 4.38
N ASP A 122 -10.52 8.01 5.24
CA ASP A 122 -9.95 8.61 6.46
C ASP A 122 -9.30 7.55 7.35
N GLY A 123 -9.94 6.39 7.48
CA GLY A 123 -9.42 5.26 8.23
C GLY A 123 -8.13 4.68 7.65
N ILE A 124 -7.98 4.71 6.32
CA ILE A 124 -6.76 4.28 5.62
C ILE A 124 -5.65 5.32 5.83
N LEU A 125 -5.95 6.61 5.67
CA LEU A 125 -5.00 7.69 5.86
C LEU A 125 -4.39 7.66 7.27
N VAL A 126 -5.22 7.54 8.32
CA VAL A 126 -4.73 7.44 9.71
C VAL A 126 -3.80 6.25 9.92
N ARG A 127 -4.08 5.10 9.31
CA ARG A 127 -3.23 3.90 9.41
C ARG A 127 -1.92 4.09 8.65
N LEU A 128 -1.94 4.74 7.48
CA LEU A 128 -0.73 5.08 6.75
C LEU A 128 0.13 6.09 7.50
N HIS A 129 -0.46 7.09 8.15
CA HIS A 129 0.28 7.99 9.03
C HIS A 129 1.05 7.23 10.11
N ASP A 130 0.40 6.28 10.78
CA ASP A 130 1.02 5.43 11.81
C ASP A 130 2.22 4.66 11.25
N LYS A 131 2.08 4.07 10.06
CA LYS A 131 3.18 3.32 9.41
C LYS A 131 4.33 4.20 8.94
N LEU A 132 4.05 5.36 8.35
CA LEU A 132 5.11 6.32 7.98
C LEU A 132 5.85 6.82 9.21
N ALA A 133 5.13 7.19 10.27
CA ALA A 133 5.74 7.63 11.52
C ALA A 133 6.57 6.50 12.17
N ARG A 134 6.12 5.25 12.08
CA ARG A 134 6.92 4.09 12.50
C ARG A 134 8.21 3.98 11.68
N LEU A 135 8.13 4.09 10.36
CA LEU A 135 9.30 3.97 9.47
C LEU A 135 10.35 5.05 9.76
N GLU A 136 9.93 6.30 9.94
CA GLU A 136 10.79 7.43 10.35
C GLU A 136 11.45 7.18 11.72
N ASN A 137 10.70 6.65 12.68
CA ASN A 137 11.22 6.31 14.00
C ASN A 137 12.20 5.13 13.95
N LEU A 138 12.00 4.15 13.06
CA LEU A 138 12.94 3.04 12.89
C LEU A 138 14.22 3.54 12.22
N GLU A 139 14.12 4.41 11.22
CA GLU A 139 15.27 5.02 10.55
C GLU A 139 16.14 5.84 11.50
N THR A 140 15.53 6.67 12.36
CA THR A 140 16.28 7.48 13.33
C THR A 140 16.97 6.67 14.43
N LYS A 141 16.52 5.44 14.71
CA LYS A 141 17.13 4.52 15.68
C LYS A 141 18.45 3.88 15.19
N HIS A 142 18.79 4.04 13.91
CA HIS A 142 20.02 3.46 13.32
C HIS A 142 21.34 4.02 13.87
N TYR A 143 21.32 5.04 14.73
CA TYR A 143 22.57 5.56 15.29
C TYR A 143 23.29 4.57 16.24
N ASP A 144 22.61 3.55 16.79
CA ASP A 144 23.20 2.65 17.80
C ASP A 144 23.16 1.13 17.48
N ALA A 145 22.37 0.64 16.51
CA ALA A 145 22.34 -0.80 16.19
C ALA A 145 21.73 -1.13 14.81
N SER A 146 22.55 -1.55 13.84
CA SER A 146 22.09 -2.30 12.66
C SER A 146 21.92 -3.77 13.04
N THR A 147 20.75 -4.15 13.54
CA THR A 147 20.40 -5.54 13.88
C THR A 147 19.37 -6.07 12.91
N ASP A 148 19.41 -7.36 12.57
CA ASP A 148 18.44 -8.03 11.69
C ASP A 148 16.97 -7.69 12.04
N ALA A 149 16.63 -7.64 13.34
CA ALA A 149 15.29 -7.29 13.83
C ALA A 149 14.83 -5.86 13.47
N LEU A 150 15.75 -4.92 13.24
CA LEU A 150 15.43 -3.55 12.84
C LEU A 150 15.12 -3.49 11.33
N CYS A 151 15.87 -4.26 10.53
CA CYS A 151 15.63 -4.39 9.10
C CYS A 151 14.29 -5.10 8.83
N GLU A 152 13.99 -6.18 9.54
CA GLU A 152 12.68 -6.87 9.50
C GLU A 152 11.53 -5.91 9.87
N ALA A 153 11.70 -5.14 10.95
CA ALA A 153 10.67 -4.18 11.37
C ALA A 153 10.43 -3.06 10.33
N LYS A 154 11.47 -2.65 9.59
CA LYS A 154 11.34 -1.69 8.49
C LYS A 154 10.64 -2.32 7.30
N GLU A 155 11.06 -3.52 6.92
CA GLU A 155 10.45 -4.31 5.85
C GLU A 155 8.95 -4.48 6.09
N ASP A 156 8.56 -4.99 7.26
CA ASP A 156 7.16 -5.10 7.69
C ASP A 156 6.38 -3.79 7.53
N THR A 157 7.03 -2.67 7.87
CA THR A 157 6.40 -1.36 7.81
C THR A 157 6.20 -0.90 6.37
N ILE A 158 7.14 -1.19 5.48
CA ILE A 158 7.02 -0.92 4.03
C ILE A 158 5.94 -1.81 3.41
N VAL A 159 5.90 -3.11 3.76
CA VAL A 159 4.86 -4.05 3.35
C VAL A 159 3.48 -3.54 3.78
N ASP A 160 3.33 -3.08 5.02
CA ASP A 160 2.08 -2.48 5.50
C ASP A 160 1.70 -1.22 4.70
N ILE A 161 2.66 -0.35 4.37
CA ILE A 161 2.42 0.86 3.55
C ILE A 161 1.88 0.49 2.16
N ILE A 162 2.56 -0.42 1.46
CA ILE A 162 2.15 -0.85 0.12
C ILE A 162 0.79 -1.57 0.21
N GLY A 163 0.58 -2.40 1.24
CA GLY A 163 -0.69 -3.07 1.49
C GLY A 163 -1.86 -2.10 1.67
N TYR A 164 -1.68 -1.02 2.44
CA TYR A 164 -2.70 0.02 2.57
C TYR A 164 -2.92 0.81 1.28
N SER A 165 -1.90 1.02 0.45
CA SER A 165 -2.08 1.62 -0.88
C SER A 165 -2.91 0.74 -1.81
N ILE A 166 -2.69 -0.58 -1.82
CA ILE A 166 -3.52 -1.53 -2.57
C ILE A 166 -4.97 -1.46 -2.10
N ILE A 167 -5.18 -1.48 -0.78
CA ILE A 167 -6.51 -1.37 -0.16
C ILE A 167 -7.19 -0.05 -0.53
N ALA A 168 -6.46 1.06 -0.54
CA ALA A 168 -6.98 2.37 -0.92
C ALA A 168 -7.43 2.42 -2.38
N CYS A 169 -6.65 1.83 -3.30
CA CYS A 169 -7.05 1.69 -4.69
C CYS A 169 -8.33 0.85 -4.82
N MET A 170 -8.43 -0.28 -4.12
CA MET A 170 -9.65 -1.10 -4.10
C MET A 170 -10.85 -0.33 -3.54
N TYR A 171 -10.64 0.44 -2.47
CA TYR A 171 -11.69 1.25 -1.85
C TYR A 171 -12.18 2.34 -2.81
N ALA A 172 -11.27 3.09 -3.44
CA ALA A 172 -11.59 4.14 -4.39
C ALA A 172 -12.44 3.63 -5.56
N TYR A 173 -12.16 2.42 -6.07
CA TYR A 173 -12.95 1.82 -7.15
C TYR A 173 -14.21 1.06 -6.70
N GLY A 174 -14.58 1.13 -5.41
CA GLY A 174 -15.73 0.41 -4.88
C GLY A 174 -15.58 -1.12 -4.90
N MET A 175 -14.35 -1.62 -4.99
CA MET A 175 -14.02 -3.04 -5.04
C MET A 175 -13.80 -3.64 -3.64
N TRP A 176 -13.67 -2.80 -2.61
CA TRP A 176 -13.43 -3.25 -1.23
C TRP A 176 -14.48 -4.26 -0.73
N MET A 177 -15.75 -4.06 -1.05
CA MET A 177 -16.88 -4.88 -0.57
C MET A 177 -17.10 -6.17 -1.39
N LEU A 178 -16.21 -6.50 -2.33
CA LEU A 178 -16.31 -7.76 -3.08
C LEU A 178 -16.24 -8.97 -2.13
N PRO A 179 -16.92 -10.07 -2.47
CA PRO A 179 -16.87 -11.28 -1.66
C PRO A 179 -15.45 -11.84 -1.61
N LEU A 180 -15.08 -12.39 -0.46
CA LEU A 180 -13.83 -13.13 -0.32
C LEU A 180 -13.92 -14.43 -1.12
N SER A 181 -12.82 -14.79 -1.77
CA SER A 181 -12.68 -16.11 -2.38
C SER A 181 -12.73 -17.16 -1.27
N PRO A 182 -13.17 -18.39 -1.54
CA PRO A 182 -13.01 -19.49 -0.59
C PRO A 182 -11.54 -19.60 -0.22
N MET A 183 -11.23 -19.75 1.08
CA MET A 183 -9.87 -20.10 1.48
C MET A 183 -9.46 -21.39 0.76
N PRO A 184 -8.24 -21.46 0.20
CA PRO A 184 -7.73 -22.72 -0.35
C PRO A 184 -7.80 -23.80 0.73
N GLU A 185 -8.22 -25.01 0.37
CA GLU A 185 -8.36 -26.15 1.30
C GLU A 185 -7.04 -26.52 2.00
N ASP A 186 -5.91 -26.01 1.50
CA ASP A 186 -4.55 -26.40 1.86
C ASP A 186 -3.85 -25.39 2.80
N TRP A 187 -4.56 -24.37 3.31
CA TRP A 187 -4.04 -23.46 4.36
C TRP A 187 -4.03 -24.16 5.73
N GLU A 188 -3.45 -25.37 5.80
CA GLU A 188 -2.99 -25.90 7.07
C GLU A 188 -1.95 -24.91 7.61
N THR A 189 -2.24 -24.38 8.80
CA THR A 189 -1.38 -23.48 9.56
C THR A 189 -0.02 -24.14 9.77
N GLU A 190 0.92 -23.94 8.85
CA GLU A 190 2.33 -24.03 9.22
C GLU A 190 2.57 -22.87 10.18
N ASP A 191 2.68 -23.23 11.46
CA ASP A 191 2.96 -22.34 12.58
C ASP A 191 4.04 -21.32 12.19
N LEU A 192 3.63 -20.05 12.08
CA LEU A 192 4.51 -18.88 11.97
C LEU A 192 5.33 -18.70 13.26
#